data_AF-A0A926JJP9-F1
#
_entry.id   AF-A0A926JJP9-F1
#
_cell.length_a   1.000
_cell.length_b   1.000
_cell.length_c   1.000
_cell.angle_alpha   90.00
_cell.angle_beta   90.00
_cell.angle_gamma   90.00
#
_symmetry.space_group_name_H-M   'P 1'
#
loop_
_entity.id
_entity.type
_entity.pdbx_description
1 polymer ?
#
loop_
_entity_poly.entity_id
_entity_poly.type
_entity_poly.pdbx_seq_one_letter_code
_entity_poly.pdbx_strand_id
1 'polypeptide(L)'
;MAALDASSALFYFGHGAANALTSNGESLIDELDLKRLSGPVVAVACYAAQGLGQLATANSSSVTAFLGFDDEVGIPLKVPYPMGWAIVSGLRCLLTKSHDIGCAGHELRGAFDTARIDYKGNGAKYGMSPSDARTAWLFAKSNRFSVQIYGDYSVKL
;
A
#
# COMPACT_ATOMS: atom_id res chain seq x y z
N MET A 1 0.89 14.84 17.95
CA MET A 1 -0.04 13.69 17.90
C MET A 1 -1.18 14.07 16.97
N ALA A 2 -1.30 13.41 15.81
CA ALA A 2 -2.43 13.67 14.91
C ALA A 2 -3.71 13.15 15.59
N ALA A 3 -4.76 13.97 15.64
CA ALA A 3 -6.04 13.54 16.17
C ALA A 3 -6.68 12.58 15.14
N LEU A 4 -6.59 11.27 15.40
CA LEU A 4 -7.34 10.27 14.66
C LEU A 4 -8.79 10.35 15.16
N ASP A 5 -9.69 10.84 14.31
CA ASP A 5 -11.10 10.93 14.65
C ASP A 5 -11.78 9.57 14.49
N ALA A 6 -12.77 9.30 15.32
CA ALA A 6 -13.27 7.95 15.57
C ALA A 6 -14.03 7.32 14.39
N SER A 7 -14.20 7.98 13.23
CA SER A 7 -15.01 7.50 12.10
C SER A 7 -14.43 7.81 10.71
N SER A 8 -13.10 7.71 10.54
CA SER A 8 -12.45 8.04 9.27
C SER A 8 -11.63 6.88 8.74
N ALA A 9 -11.78 6.59 7.44
CA ALA A 9 -10.82 5.77 6.71
C ALA A 9 -9.42 6.41 6.79
N LEU A 10 -8.40 5.60 7.07
CA LEU A 10 -7.01 6.06 7.11
C LEU A 10 -6.31 5.74 5.80
N PHE A 11 -5.75 6.76 5.15
CA PHE A 11 -4.84 6.60 4.02
C PHE A 11 -3.45 7.06 4.42
N TYR A 12 -2.48 6.16 4.37
CA TYR A 12 -1.10 6.43 4.74
C TYR A 12 -0.14 6.12 3.59
N PHE A 13 0.73 7.07 3.27
CA PHE A 13 1.77 6.96 2.26
C PHE A 13 3.09 7.38 2.89
N GLY A 14 4.02 6.45 3.07
CA GLY A 14 5.26 6.75 3.79
C GLY A 14 6.06 5.50 4.13
N HIS A 15 6.74 5.54 5.27
CA HIS A 15 7.51 4.41 5.76
C HIS A 15 6.70 3.57 6.75
N GLY A 16 7.05 2.29 6.83
CA GLY A 16 6.42 1.35 7.74
C GLY A 16 7.45 0.38 8.28
N ALA A 17 7.10 -0.19 9.42
CA ALA A 17 7.73 -1.32 10.06
C ALA A 17 6.65 -2.38 10.32
N ALA A 18 7.07 -3.58 10.71
CA ALA A 18 6.14 -4.69 10.94
C ALA A 18 4.98 -4.34 11.89
N ASN A 19 5.19 -3.45 12.86
CA ASN A 19 4.24 -3.10 13.91
C ASN A 19 3.89 -1.59 13.99
N ALA A 20 4.30 -0.78 13.03
CA ALA A 20 4.03 0.66 13.05
C ALA A 20 4.12 1.31 11.66
N LEU A 21 3.35 2.37 11.46
CA LEU A 21 3.57 3.34 10.40
C LEU A 21 4.54 4.40 10.94
N THR A 22 5.61 4.67 10.20
CA THR A 22 6.76 5.42 10.72
C THR A 22 7.10 6.64 9.87
N SER A 23 7.60 7.68 10.51
CA SER A 23 8.16 8.85 9.83
C SER A 23 9.41 9.31 10.54
N ASN A 24 10.46 9.63 9.78
CA ASN A 24 11.77 10.03 10.31
C ASN A 24 12.34 9.05 11.36
N GLY A 25 12.03 7.76 11.25
CA GLY A 25 12.48 6.72 12.19
C GLY A 25 11.63 6.58 13.46
N GLU A 26 10.62 7.42 13.64
CA GLU A 26 9.70 7.37 14.79
C GLU A 26 8.37 6.71 14.43
N SER A 27 7.77 6.00 15.39
CA SER A 27 6.42 5.46 15.27
C SER A 27 5.41 6.60 15.29
N LEU A 28 4.60 6.71 14.23
CA LEU A 28 3.50 7.68 14.14
C LEU A 28 2.14 7.07 14.45
N ILE A 29 1.91 5.85 13.98
CA ILE A 29 0.65 5.12 14.17
C ILE A 29 1.02 3.67 14.47
N ASP A 30 0.67 3.22 15.67
CA ASP A 30 0.84 1.84 16.12
C ASP A 30 -0.51 1.17 16.41
N GLU A 31 -0.48 -0.04 17.00
CA GLU A 31 -1.68 -0.79 17.36
C GLU A 31 -2.63 0.00 18.30
N LEU A 32 -2.08 0.77 19.26
CA LEU A 32 -2.90 1.51 20.22
C LEU A 32 -3.61 2.68 19.55
N ASP A 33 -2.94 3.33 18.59
CA ASP A 33 -3.56 4.39 17.79
C ASP A 33 -4.62 3.83 16.84
N LEU A 34 -4.38 2.68 16.21
CA LEU A 34 -5.36 2.01 15.34
C LEU A 34 -6.62 1.58 16.10
N LYS A 35 -6.55 1.29 17.40
CA LYS A 35 -7.74 1.00 18.24
C LYS A 35 -8.70 2.19 18.36
N ARG A 36 -8.24 3.41 18.07
CA ARG A 36 -9.06 4.63 18.14
C ARG A 36 -9.72 4.98 16.80
N LEU A 37 -9.30 4.34 15.71
CA LEU A 37 -9.89 4.52 14.40
C LEU A 37 -11.08 3.60 14.22
N SER A 38 -12.14 4.08 13.58
CA SER A 38 -13.13 3.19 12.96
C SER A 38 -13.19 3.38 11.45
N GLY A 39 -13.15 2.27 10.73
CA GLY A 39 -13.13 2.23 9.26
C GLY A 39 -11.93 1.49 8.66
N PRO A 40 -11.82 1.49 7.32
CA PRO A 40 -10.72 0.83 6.62
C PRO A 40 -9.41 1.60 6.72
N VAL A 41 -8.31 0.87 6.69
CA VAL A 41 -6.94 1.41 6.59
C VAL A 41 -6.31 1.00 5.27
N VAL A 42 -5.72 1.97 4.56
CA VAL A 42 -4.91 1.77 3.37
C VAL A 42 -3.52 2.33 3.63
N ALA A 43 -2.52 1.45 3.74
CA ALA A 43 -1.14 1.80 4.04
C ALA A 43 -0.20 1.41 2.90
N VAL A 44 0.25 2.39 2.11
CA VAL A 44 1.34 2.24 1.14
C VAL A 44 2.66 2.51 1.87
N ALA A 45 3.13 1.49 2.58
CA ALA A 45 4.32 1.54 3.42
C ALA A 45 4.92 0.14 3.58
N CYS A 46 6.25 0.04 3.66
CA CYS A 46 6.96 -1.23 3.83
C CYS A 46 6.48 -1.97 5.07
N TYR A 47 6.31 -3.29 4.97
CA TYR A 47 6.00 -4.20 6.09
C TYR A 47 4.73 -3.89 6.90
N ALA A 48 3.95 -2.87 6.54
CA ALA A 48 2.79 -2.44 7.30
C ALA A 48 1.71 -3.53 7.45
N ALA A 49 1.67 -4.49 6.54
CA ALA A 49 0.74 -5.62 6.61
C ALA A 49 1.31 -6.84 7.34
N GLN A 50 2.62 -6.89 7.64
CA GLN A 50 3.25 -8.08 8.23
C GLN A 50 2.73 -8.36 9.66
N GLY A 51 2.68 -7.34 10.52
CA GLY A 51 2.16 -7.45 11.89
C GLY A 51 1.01 -6.49 12.17
N LEU A 52 1.16 -5.21 11.81
CA LEU A 52 0.20 -4.16 12.13
C LEU A 52 -1.17 -4.43 11.50
N GLY A 53 -1.24 -4.85 10.23
CA GLY A 53 -2.51 -5.17 9.56
C GLY A 53 -3.27 -6.34 10.20
N GLN A 54 -2.56 -7.39 10.62
CA GLN A 54 -3.15 -8.52 11.34
C GLN A 54 -3.67 -8.10 12.72
N LEU A 55 -2.84 -7.39 13.49
CA LEU A 55 -3.19 -6.93 14.83
C LEU A 55 -4.38 -5.96 14.82
N ALA A 56 -4.39 -5.03 13.85
CA ALA A 56 -5.43 -4.03 13.70
C ALA A 56 -6.82 -4.66 13.50
N THR A 57 -6.91 -5.75 12.75
CA THR A 57 -8.19 -6.38 12.39
C THR A 57 -8.58 -7.55 13.30
N ALA A 58 -7.61 -8.19 13.98
CA ALA A 58 -7.87 -9.28 14.92
C ALA A 58 -8.29 -8.79 16.31
N ASN A 59 -7.72 -7.67 16.78
CA ASN A 59 -7.85 -7.22 18.17
C ASN A 59 -8.68 -5.95 18.35
N SER A 60 -9.20 -5.36 17.26
CA SER A 60 -10.03 -4.17 17.30
C SER A 60 -11.33 -4.41 16.53
N SER A 61 -12.47 -4.16 17.17
CA SER A 61 -13.77 -4.14 16.48
C SER A 61 -13.94 -2.89 15.60
N SER A 62 -12.96 -1.98 15.62
CA SER A 62 -13.05 -0.64 15.05
C SER A 62 -12.44 -0.57 13.64
N VAL A 63 -11.30 -1.20 13.40
CA VAL A 63 -10.70 -1.29 12.05
C VAL A 63 -11.38 -2.40 11.28
N THR A 64 -12.18 -2.03 10.28
CA THR A 64 -13.01 -2.98 9.53
C THR A 64 -12.21 -3.75 8.48
N ALA A 65 -11.19 -3.13 7.90
CA ALA A 65 -10.30 -3.75 6.95
C ALA A 65 -8.93 -3.05 6.91
N PHE A 66 -7.90 -3.77 6.49
CA PHE A 66 -6.55 -3.23 6.32
C PHE A 66 -5.96 -3.69 4.99
N LEU A 67 -5.60 -2.75 4.12
CA LEU A 67 -4.85 -2.98 2.88
C LEU A 67 -3.43 -2.43 3.04
N GLY A 68 -2.41 -3.26 2.82
CA GLY A 68 -1.03 -2.81 2.89
C GLY A 68 -0.05 -3.77 2.24
N PHE A 69 1.22 -3.66 2.64
CA PHE A 69 2.33 -4.44 2.08
C PHE A 69 3.04 -5.24 3.18
N ASP A 70 3.26 -6.55 2.99
CA ASP A 70 3.95 -7.42 3.96
C ASP A 70 5.48 -7.49 3.75
N ASP A 71 5.99 -6.78 2.75
CA ASP A 71 7.41 -6.66 2.41
C ASP A 71 7.77 -5.20 2.07
N GLU A 72 9.00 -4.96 1.59
CA GLU A 72 9.44 -3.66 1.07
C GLU A 72 8.56 -3.18 -0.10
N VAL A 73 8.18 -1.91 -0.06
CA VAL A 73 7.55 -1.23 -1.20
C VAL A 73 8.65 -0.60 -2.06
N GLY A 74 9.03 -1.28 -3.13
CA GLY A 74 10.06 -0.81 -4.05
C GLY A 74 9.54 0.31 -4.96
N ILE A 75 10.18 1.49 -4.91
CA ILE A 75 9.91 2.61 -5.82
C ILE A 75 11.24 3.06 -6.45
N PRO A 76 11.41 2.94 -7.78
CA PRO A 76 12.66 3.35 -8.42
C PRO A 76 12.80 4.88 -8.45
N LEU A 77 13.96 5.39 -8.02
CA LEU A 77 14.19 6.84 -7.89
C LEU A 77 14.29 7.58 -9.23
N LYS A 78 14.89 6.97 -10.26
CA LYS A 78 15.11 7.63 -11.56
C LYS A 78 13.83 7.79 -12.37
N VAL A 79 12.94 6.81 -12.30
CA VAL A 79 11.73 6.72 -13.12
C VAL A 79 10.58 6.24 -12.25
N PRO A 80 10.12 7.03 -11.25
CA PRO A 80 9.13 6.56 -10.28
C PRO A 80 7.71 6.52 -10.84
N TYR A 81 7.44 7.21 -11.95
CA TYR A 81 6.07 7.48 -12.39
C TYR A 81 5.26 6.21 -12.77
N PRO A 82 5.80 5.12 -13.37
CA PRO A 82 5.00 3.92 -13.59
C PRO A 82 4.53 3.30 -12.26
N MET A 83 5.38 3.39 -11.22
CA MET A 83 5.04 2.88 -9.89
C MET A 83 4.01 3.77 -9.19
N GLY A 84 4.21 5.08 -9.23
CA GLY A 84 3.24 6.04 -8.69
C GLY A 84 1.87 5.92 -9.37
N TRP A 85 1.86 5.77 -10.70
CA TRP A 85 0.64 5.56 -11.47
C TRP A 85 -0.04 4.24 -11.14
N ALA A 86 0.73 3.19 -10.87
CA ALA A 86 0.18 1.91 -10.42
C ALA A 86 -0.56 2.03 -9.09
N ILE A 87 0.02 2.74 -8.11
CA ILE A 87 -0.61 2.99 -6.81
C ILE A 87 -1.93 3.77 -6.99
N VAL A 88 -1.90 4.89 -7.73
CA VAL A 88 -3.09 5.72 -7.96
C VAL A 88 -4.17 4.94 -8.70
N SER A 89 -3.80 4.20 -9.75
CA SER A 89 -4.75 3.41 -10.55
C SER A 89 -5.37 2.28 -9.73
N GLY A 90 -4.56 1.58 -8.91
CA GLY A 90 -5.04 0.50 -8.07
C GLY A 90 -6.03 0.95 -7.00
N LEU A 91 -5.79 2.11 -6.38
CA LEU A 91 -6.68 2.66 -5.36
C LEU A 91 -7.93 3.36 -5.94
N ARG A 92 -7.97 3.58 -7.26
CA ARG A 92 -9.04 4.35 -7.90
C ARG A 92 -10.42 3.75 -7.69
N CYS A 93 -10.56 2.42 -7.66
CA CYS A 93 -11.90 1.83 -7.49
C CYS A 93 -12.48 2.09 -6.11
N LEU A 94 -11.64 2.07 -5.06
CA LEU A 94 -12.03 2.42 -3.70
C LEU A 94 -12.33 3.92 -3.58
N LEU A 95 -11.45 4.77 -4.08
CA LEU A 95 -11.53 6.23 -3.91
C LEU A 95 -12.62 6.92 -4.75
N THR A 96 -12.90 6.42 -5.95
CA THR A 96 -13.73 7.16 -6.93
C THR A 96 -14.91 6.38 -7.47
N LYS A 97 -14.96 5.06 -7.29
CA LYS A 97 -16.04 4.20 -7.81
C LYS A 97 -16.92 3.61 -6.71
N SER A 98 -16.66 3.92 -5.43
CA SER A 98 -17.35 3.35 -4.27
C SER A 98 -17.35 1.81 -4.29
N HIS A 99 -16.28 1.23 -4.81
CA HIS A 99 -16.01 -0.21 -4.69
C HIS A 99 -15.36 -0.51 -3.34
N ASP A 100 -15.21 -1.78 -3.04
CA ASP A 100 -14.61 -2.26 -1.80
C ASP A 100 -13.08 -2.31 -1.82
N ILE A 101 -12.49 -2.51 -0.64
CA ILE A 101 -11.06 -2.62 -0.42
C ILE A 101 -10.46 -3.87 -1.10
N GLY A 102 -11.25 -4.94 -1.27
CA GLY A 102 -10.89 -6.13 -2.03
C GLY A 102 -10.60 -5.81 -3.49
N CYS A 103 -11.46 -5.00 -4.13
CA CYS A 103 -11.24 -4.45 -5.46
C CYS A 103 -9.93 -3.68 -5.52
N ALA A 104 -9.67 -2.80 -4.54
CA ALA A 104 -8.45 -1.99 -4.52
C ALA A 104 -7.18 -2.85 -4.47
N GLY A 105 -7.19 -3.90 -3.64
CA GLY A 105 -6.07 -4.83 -3.59
C GLY A 105 -5.92 -5.68 -4.86
N HIS A 106 -7.00 -6.02 -5.55
CA HIS A 106 -6.91 -6.70 -6.86
C HIS A 106 -6.32 -5.77 -7.93
N GLU A 107 -6.85 -4.55 -8.03
CA GLU A 107 -6.45 -3.54 -9.01
C GLU A 107 -5.00 -3.09 -8.76
N LEU A 108 -4.55 -2.92 -7.51
CA LEU A 108 -3.15 -2.64 -7.19
C LEU A 108 -2.21 -3.73 -7.74
N ARG A 109 -2.54 -5.01 -7.52
CA ARG A 109 -1.74 -6.13 -8.03
C ARG A 109 -1.67 -6.12 -9.55
N GLY A 110 -2.79 -5.85 -10.24
CA GLY A 110 -2.84 -5.72 -11.69
C GLY A 110 -2.04 -4.51 -12.22
N ALA A 111 -2.14 -3.38 -11.52
CA ALA A 111 -1.43 -2.15 -11.88
C ALA A 111 0.09 -2.29 -11.68
N PHE A 112 0.55 -2.99 -10.65
CA PHE A 112 1.97 -3.34 -10.50
C PHE A 112 2.45 -4.30 -11.59
N ASP A 113 1.62 -5.25 -12.04
CA ASP A 113 1.99 -6.09 -13.19
C ASP A 113 2.10 -5.28 -14.49
N THR A 114 1.26 -4.28 -14.66
CA THR A 114 1.34 -3.33 -15.77
C THR A 114 2.63 -2.52 -15.71
N ALA A 115 2.97 -1.93 -14.55
CA ALA A 115 4.22 -1.20 -14.35
C ALA A 115 5.44 -2.09 -14.59
N ARG A 116 5.39 -3.36 -14.16
CA ARG A 116 6.41 -4.37 -14.44
C ARG A 116 6.61 -4.53 -15.95
N ILE A 117 5.54 -4.75 -16.71
CA ILE A 117 5.63 -4.88 -18.18
C ILE A 117 6.20 -3.60 -18.80
N ASP A 118 5.79 -2.44 -18.30
CA ASP A 118 6.24 -1.14 -18.77
C ASP A 118 7.76 -0.93 -18.57
N TYR A 119 8.30 -1.17 -17.37
CA TYR A 119 9.75 -1.08 -17.15
C TYR A 119 10.54 -2.04 -18.03
N LYS A 120 10.01 -3.26 -18.26
CA LYS A 120 10.67 -4.26 -19.12
C LYS A 120 10.68 -3.85 -20.58
N GLY A 121 9.58 -3.29 -21.09
CA GLY A 121 9.42 -2.96 -22.51
C GLY A 121 9.92 -1.56 -22.88
N ASN A 122 9.83 -0.61 -21.95
CA ASN A 122 10.04 0.81 -22.21
C ASN A 122 11.18 1.43 -21.38
N GLY A 123 11.87 0.69 -20.51
CA GLY A 123 12.94 1.22 -19.66
C GLY A 123 13.99 2.05 -20.42
N ALA A 124 14.43 1.60 -21.60
CA ALA A 124 15.37 2.34 -22.45
C ALA A 124 14.80 3.68 -22.95
N LYS A 125 13.49 3.76 -23.25
CA LYS A 125 12.82 5.00 -23.66
C LYS A 125 12.77 6.02 -22.51
N TYR A 126 12.84 5.53 -21.27
CA TYR A 126 12.90 6.36 -20.07
C TYR A 126 14.33 6.76 -19.69
N GLY A 127 15.32 6.45 -20.55
CA GLY A 127 16.73 6.73 -20.27
C GLY A 127 17.33 5.84 -19.18
N MET A 128 16.69 4.71 -18.85
CA MET A 128 17.22 3.78 -17.85
C MET A 128 18.30 2.90 -18.46
N SER A 129 19.33 2.60 -17.67
CA SER A 129 20.25 1.52 -17.99
C SER A 129 19.53 0.17 -17.92
N PRO A 130 20.04 -0.89 -18.57
CA PRO A 130 19.46 -2.22 -18.46
C PRO A 130 19.35 -2.73 -17.01
N SER A 131 20.34 -2.41 -16.16
CA SER A 131 20.31 -2.78 -14.74
C SER A 131 19.23 -2.03 -13.98
N ASP A 132 19.09 -0.73 -14.21
CA ASP A 132 18.07 0.10 -13.54
C ASP A 132 16.67 -0.35 -13.94
N ALA A 133 16.45 -0.64 -15.22
CA ALA A 133 15.17 -1.16 -15.73
C ALA A 133 14.85 -2.54 -15.13
N ARG A 134 15.85 -3.41 -14.98
CA ARG A 134 15.69 -4.71 -14.31
C ARG A 134 15.35 -4.56 -12.83
N THR A 135 15.98 -3.64 -12.12
CA THR A 135 15.69 -3.36 -10.71
C THR A 135 14.27 -2.83 -10.53
N ALA A 136 13.85 -1.86 -11.35
CA ALA A 136 12.48 -1.34 -11.32
C ALA A 136 11.43 -2.42 -11.66
N TRP A 137 11.75 -3.30 -12.63
CA TRP A 137 10.94 -4.48 -12.93
C TRP A 137 10.80 -5.43 -11.74
N LEU A 138 11.90 -5.68 -11.01
CA LEU A 138 11.90 -6.51 -9.80
C LEU A 138 11.06 -5.87 -8.68
N PHE A 139 11.21 -4.56 -8.46
CA PHE A 139 10.38 -3.83 -7.49
C PHE A 139 8.89 -3.95 -7.83
N ALA A 140 8.49 -3.70 -9.08
CA ALA A 140 7.09 -3.84 -9.48
C ALA A 140 6.57 -5.27 -9.30
N LYS A 141 7.40 -6.27 -9.61
CA LYS A 141 7.09 -7.68 -9.34
C LYS A 141 6.91 -7.94 -7.85
N SER A 142 7.81 -7.44 -7.00
CA SER A 142 7.75 -7.63 -5.54
C SER A 142 6.50 -7.00 -4.95
N ASN A 143 6.24 -5.73 -5.27
CA ASN A 143 5.09 -4.98 -4.78
C ASN A 143 3.77 -5.69 -5.07
N ARG A 144 3.63 -6.33 -6.25
CA ARG A 144 2.46 -7.14 -6.60
C ARG A 144 2.23 -8.27 -5.60
N PHE A 145 3.27 -9.02 -5.23
CA PHE A 145 3.13 -10.17 -4.34
C PHE A 145 2.95 -9.76 -2.89
N SER A 146 3.47 -8.61 -2.50
CA SER A 146 3.40 -8.14 -1.12
C SER A 146 2.09 -7.45 -0.74
N VAL A 147 1.20 -7.14 -1.70
CA VAL A 147 -0.12 -6.57 -1.36
C VAL A 147 -0.90 -7.59 -0.52
N GLN A 148 -1.27 -7.21 0.69
CA GLN A 148 -2.09 -8.00 1.60
C GLN A 148 -3.34 -7.23 2.04
N ILE A 149 -4.39 -7.99 2.34
CA ILE A 149 -5.64 -7.46 2.89
C ILE A 149 -6.01 -8.29 4.13
N TYR A 150 -6.41 -7.63 5.21
CA TYR A 150 -6.95 -8.25 6.41
C TYR A 150 -8.32 -7.66 6.74
N GLY A 151 -9.11 -8.39 7.55
CA GLY A 151 -10.47 -7.98 7.93
C GLY A 151 -11.51 -8.28 6.84
N ASP A 152 -12.50 -7.39 6.70
CA ASP A 152 -13.59 -7.53 5.73
C ASP A 152 -13.25 -6.90 4.38
N TYR A 153 -13.12 -7.75 3.36
CA TYR A 153 -12.72 -7.35 2.01
C TYR A 153 -13.82 -6.58 1.28
N SER A 154 -15.06 -6.60 1.77
CA SER A 154 -16.22 -5.93 1.18
C SER A 154 -16.42 -4.49 1.68
N VAL A 155 -15.56 -4.02 2.60
CA VAL A 155 -15.61 -2.67 3.15
C VAL A 155 -15.36 -1.61 2.08
N LYS A 156 -16.22 -0.60 2.07
CA LYS A 156 -16.12 0.61 1.26
C LYS A 156 -15.66 1.80 2.12
N LEU A 157 -15.35 2.94 1.48
CA LEU A 157 -15.11 4.21 2.16
C LEU A 157 -16.41 4.83 2.70
#